data_AF-A0A2A6FQG9-F1
#
_entry.id   AF-A0A2A6FQG9-F1
#
_cell.length_a   1.000
_cell.length_b   1.000
_cell.length_c   1.000
_cell.angle_alpha   90.00
_cell.angle_beta   90.00
_cell.angle_gamma   90.00
#
_symmetry.space_group_name_H-M   'P 1'
#
loop_
_entity.id
_entity.type
_entity.pdbx_description
1 polymer ?
#
loop_
_entity_poly.entity_id
_entity_poly.type
_entity_poly.pdbx_seq_one_letter_code
_entity_poly.pdbx_strand_id
1 'polypeptide(L)'
;MNIDVGASLDSLRTVTLEGEEWSARELMPFTGYERWERFRDAISRAIQSVEVSGLDPADHFRGAAKMVLVGSGVSRQVEDYRLTRYGCYILFQNADARKPEIAALQQYFAVQTRKQELTPLRAVPTNFAEALELAAEEARRAEVLEVKVAALTPSAAGGLWAFSGTVRGDFPEHQYRAYGTVITNGSHYGERVCRVA
;
A
#
# COMPACT_ATOMS: atom_id res chain seq x y z
N MET A 1 -1.42 3.55 -16.98
CA MET A 1 -0.45 3.29 -15.90
C MET A 1 -1.12 2.30 -14.97
N ASN A 2 -0.62 1.06 -14.87
CA ASN A 2 -1.25 0.03 -14.03
C ASN A 2 -0.84 0.30 -12.58
N ILE A 3 -1.66 1.06 -11.86
CA ILE A 3 -1.42 1.34 -10.44
C ILE A 3 -1.86 0.10 -9.67
N ASP A 4 -0.96 -0.54 -8.95
CA ASP A 4 -1.35 -1.51 -7.92
C ASP A 4 -2.00 -0.75 -6.76
N VAL A 5 -3.32 -0.69 -6.84
CA VAL A 5 -4.16 0.13 -5.97
C VAL A 5 -4.05 -0.28 -4.50
N GLY A 6 -3.85 -1.58 -4.24
CA GLY A 6 -3.75 -2.13 -2.88
C GLY A 6 -2.45 -1.72 -2.17
N ALA A 7 -1.32 -1.96 -2.84
CA ALA A 7 -0.01 -1.52 -2.33
C ALA A 7 0.06 0.01 -2.19
N SER A 8 -0.62 0.75 -3.07
CA SER A 8 -0.68 2.21 -3.02
C SER A 8 -1.41 2.71 -1.78
N LEU A 9 -2.53 2.11 -1.37
CA LEU A 9 -3.28 2.58 -0.18
C LEU A 9 -2.50 2.33 1.11
N ASP A 10 -1.97 1.12 1.29
CA ASP A 10 -1.22 0.76 2.50
C ASP A 10 0.07 1.59 2.64
N SER A 11 0.68 2.02 1.54
CA SER A 11 1.87 2.88 1.59
C SER A 11 1.61 4.30 2.13
N LEU A 12 0.37 4.78 2.08
CA LEU A 12 -0.04 6.10 2.59
C LEU A 12 -0.48 6.07 4.05
N ARG A 13 -0.46 4.89 4.69
CA ARG A 13 -0.89 4.76 6.07
C ARG A 13 0.11 5.41 7.01
N THR A 14 -0.41 6.09 8.03
CA THR A 14 0.34 6.53 9.19
C THR A 14 -0.10 5.68 10.38
N VAL A 15 0.86 5.11 11.11
CA VAL A 15 0.56 4.36 12.34
C VAL A 15 0.63 5.32 13.52
N THR A 16 -0.47 5.42 14.27
CA THR A 16 -0.58 6.21 15.50
C THR A 16 -0.76 5.28 16.70
N LEU A 17 -0.88 5.86 17.90
CA LEU A 17 -1.18 5.09 19.12
C LEU A 17 -2.60 4.48 19.11
N GLU A 18 -3.51 5.04 18.30
CA GLU A 18 -4.91 4.61 18.22
C GLU A 18 -5.17 3.66 17.05
N GLY A 19 -4.20 3.50 16.14
CA GLY A 19 -4.29 2.59 15.01
C GLY A 19 -3.71 3.18 13.72
N GLU A 20 -4.12 2.60 12.59
CA GLU A 20 -3.74 3.08 11.27
C GLU A 20 -4.69 4.19 10.79
N GLU A 21 -4.11 5.30 10.32
CA GLU A 21 -4.84 6.45 9.79
C GLU A 21 -4.30 6.90 8.43
N TRP A 22 -5.19 7.49 7.63
CA TRP A 22 -4.88 8.08 6.32
C TRP A 22 -5.27 9.56 6.29
N SER A 23 -4.46 10.39 5.62
CA SER A 23 -4.80 11.79 5.34
C SER A 23 -5.63 11.88 4.06
N ALA A 24 -6.80 12.52 4.10
CA ALA A 24 -7.60 12.79 2.90
C ALA A 24 -6.81 13.58 1.84
N ARG A 25 -5.97 14.52 2.28
CA ARG A 25 -5.09 15.28 1.38
C ARG A 25 -4.08 14.41 0.64
N GLU A 26 -3.60 13.33 1.27
CA GLU A 26 -2.66 12.38 0.66
C GLU A 26 -3.37 11.36 -0.21
N LEU A 27 -4.62 11.02 0.11
CA LEU A 27 -5.44 10.13 -0.71
C LEU A 27 -5.91 10.78 -2.02
N MET A 28 -6.27 12.07 -1.99
CA MET A 28 -6.88 12.76 -3.13
C MET A 28 -6.14 12.56 -4.47
N PRO A 29 -4.79 12.69 -4.57
CA PRO A 29 -4.05 12.48 -5.82
C PRO A 29 -4.25 11.08 -6.44
N PHE A 30 -4.57 10.07 -5.63
CA PHE A 30 -4.76 8.68 -6.07
C PHE A 30 -6.20 8.39 -6.52
N THR A 31 -7.10 9.35 -6.38
CA THR A 31 -8.55 9.15 -6.62
C THR A 31 -9.04 9.80 -7.91
N GLY A 32 -8.15 10.45 -8.68
CA GLY A 32 -8.52 11.14 -9.92
C GLY A 32 -9.31 12.43 -9.70
N TYR A 33 -9.36 12.95 -8.48
CA TYR A 33 -9.94 14.26 -8.18
C TYR A 33 -8.88 15.35 -8.35
N GLU A 34 -9.16 16.32 -9.21
CA GLU A 34 -8.25 17.45 -9.45
C GLU A 34 -8.39 18.58 -8.42
N ARG A 35 -9.59 18.75 -7.86
CA ARG A 35 -9.94 19.85 -6.97
C ARG A 35 -10.43 19.34 -5.62
N TRP A 36 -9.95 19.98 -4.54
CA TRP A 36 -10.25 19.57 -3.17
C TRP A 36 -11.74 19.61 -2.88
N GLU A 37 -12.44 20.63 -3.36
CA GLU A 37 -13.86 20.83 -3.09
C GLU A 37 -14.68 19.63 -3.58
N ARG A 38 -14.32 19.09 -4.74
CA ARG A 38 -14.98 17.90 -5.32
C ARG A 38 -14.69 16.64 -4.53
N PHE A 39 -13.47 16.51 -4.00
CA PHE A 39 -13.11 15.39 -3.14
C PHE A 39 -13.79 15.48 -1.77
N ARG A 40 -13.86 16.69 -1.21
CA ARG A 40 -14.60 17.01 0.01
C ARG A 40 -16.07 16.63 -0.14
N ASP A 41 -16.70 16.91 -1.28
CA ASP A 41 -18.09 16.49 -1.53
C ASP A 41 -18.26 14.95 -1.53
N ALA A 42 -17.22 14.18 -1.91
CA ALA A 42 -17.22 12.72 -1.75
C ALA A 42 -17.09 12.30 -0.27
N ILE A 43 -16.23 12.98 0.50
CA ILE A 43 -16.09 12.78 1.94
C ILE A 43 -17.42 13.08 2.65
N SER A 44 -18.09 14.18 2.32
CA SER A 44 -19.39 14.52 2.92
C SER A 44 -20.46 13.46 2.65
N ARG A 45 -20.51 12.88 1.45
CA ARG A 45 -21.42 11.76 1.13
C ARG A 45 -21.08 10.50 1.94
N ALA A 46 -19.79 10.22 2.11
CA ALA A 46 -19.32 9.10 2.91
C ALA A 46 -19.70 9.25 4.39
N ILE A 47 -19.52 10.44 4.96
CA ILE A 47 -19.95 10.78 6.32
C ILE A 47 -21.45 10.52 6.50
N GLN A 48 -22.29 11.04 5.60
CA GLN A 48 -23.74 10.79 5.62
C GLN A 48 -24.08 9.30 5.54
N SER A 49 -23.35 8.53 4.74
CA SER A 49 -23.55 7.08 4.65
C SER A 49 -23.26 6.37 5.98
N VAL A 50 -22.27 6.83 6.76
CA VAL A 50 -21.98 6.29 8.10
C VAL A 50 -23.09 6.67 9.08
N GLU A 51 -23.54 7.93 9.07
CA GLU A 51 -24.64 8.40 9.93
C GLU A 51 -25.92 7.58 9.71
N VAL A 52 -26.31 7.37 8.46
CA VAL A 52 -27.49 6.58 8.09
C VAL A 52 -27.36 5.11 8.49
N SER A 53 -26.13 4.60 8.59
CA SER A 53 -25.87 3.23 9.05
C SER A 53 -25.92 3.09 10.58
N GLY A 54 -26.14 4.18 11.32
CA GLY A 54 -26.24 4.20 12.78
C GLY A 54 -24.89 4.19 13.51
N LEU A 55 -23.80 4.47 12.81
CA LEU A 55 -22.46 4.62 13.39
C LEU A 55 -22.11 6.11 13.56
N ASP A 56 -21.22 6.43 14.50
CA ASP A 56 -20.72 7.80 14.66
C ASP A 56 -19.63 8.09 13.61
N PRO A 57 -19.82 9.07 12.70
CA PRO A 57 -18.79 9.43 11.74
C PRO A 57 -17.50 9.96 12.38
N ALA A 58 -17.55 10.52 13.59
CA ALA A 58 -16.36 11.03 14.27
C ALA A 58 -15.32 9.94 14.58
N ASP A 59 -15.77 8.67 14.70
CA ASP A 59 -14.90 7.50 14.87
C ASP A 59 -14.10 7.17 13.61
N HIS A 60 -14.47 7.72 12.46
CA HIS A 60 -13.92 7.34 11.16
C HIS A 60 -13.44 8.51 10.30
N PHE A 61 -13.99 9.70 10.51
CA PHE A 61 -13.71 10.93 9.79
C PHE A 61 -13.41 12.04 10.79
N ARG A 62 -12.16 12.13 11.23
CA ARG A 62 -11.73 13.17 12.17
C ARG A 62 -11.28 14.40 11.39
N GLY A 63 -11.92 15.53 11.65
CA GLY A 63 -11.50 16.82 11.10
C GLY A 63 -10.05 17.13 11.51
N ALA A 64 -9.23 17.46 10.53
CA ALA A 64 -7.82 17.78 10.72
C ALA A 64 -7.42 19.00 9.88
N ALA A 65 -6.18 19.42 10.05
CA ALA A 65 -5.62 20.48 9.25
C ALA A 65 -4.19 20.13 8.85
N LYS A 66 -3.84 20.43 7.59
CA LYS A 66 -2.52 20.18 7.03
C LYS A 66 -1.86 21.48 6.63
N MET A 67 -0.58 21.63 6.93
CA MET A 67 0.20 22.75 6.41
C MET A 67 0.67 22.42 5.00
N VAL A 68 0.42 23.32 4.05
CA VAL A 68 0.88 23.19 2.67
C VAL A 68 1.69 24.41 2.27
N LEU A 69 2.80 24.17 1.57
CA LEU A 69 3.63 25.22 1.00
C LEU A 69 2.90 25.89 -0.16
N VAL A 70 2.82 27.21 -0.14
CA VAL A 70 2.31 28.02 -1.24
C VAL A 70 3.50 28.56 -2.03
N GLY A 71 3.31 28.86 -3.33
CA GLY A 71 4.38 29.28 -4.26
C GLY A 71 5.21 30.50 -3.86
N SER A 72 4.88 31.17 -2.76
CA SER A 72 5.65 32.26 -2.14
C SER A 72 6.58 31.81 -1.00
N GLY A 73 6.73 30.51 -0.75
CA GLY A 73 7.49 29.98 0.39
C GLY A 73 6.77 30.08 1.73
N VAL A 74 5.54 30.63 1.74
CA VAL A 74 4.68 30.72 2.93
C VAL A 74 3.87 29.43 3.05
N SER A 75 3.78 28.87 4.25
CA SER A 75 2.91 27.74 4.53
C SER A 75 1.52 28.23 4.98
N ARG A 76 0.45 27.60 4.47
CA ARG A 76 -0.91 27.87 4.91
C ARG A 76 -1.54 26.61 5.48
N GLN A 77 -2.39 26.78 6.48
CA GLN A 77 -3.20 25.71 7.02
C GLN A 77 -4.40 25.47 6.08
N VAL A 78 -4.58 24.23 5.65
CA VAL A 78 -5.74 23.80 4.85
C VAL A 78 -6.49 22.69 5.56
N GLU A 79 -7.80 22.63 5.32
CA GLU A 79 -8.68 21.55 5.79
C GLU A 79 -8.15 20.18 5.37
N ASP A 80 -8.19 19.20 6.25
CA ASP A 80 -7.87 17.80 5.99
C ASP A 80 -8.79 16.90 6.82
N TYR A 81 -8.78 15.60 6.56
CA TYR A 81 -9.45 14.59 7.39
C TYR A 81 -8.47 13.47 7.68
N ARG A 82 -8.50 12.96 8.92
CA ARG A 82 -7.88 11.68 9.30
C ARG A 82 -8.94 10.60 9.21
N LEU A 83 -8.66 9.60 8.39
CA LEU A 83 -9.57 8.50 8.12
C LEU A 83 -9.01 7.22 8.72
N THR A 84 -9.86 6.44 9.35
CA THR A 84 -9.56 5.04 9.65
C THR A 84 -9.57 4.23 8.36
N ARG A 85 -9.06 2.99 8.42
CA ARG A 85 -9.16 2.03 7.31
C ARG A 85 -10.61 1.85 6.83
N TYR A 86 -11.56 1.80 7.77
CA TYR A 86 -12.98 1.74 7.47
C TYR A 86 -13.50 3.03 6.81
N GLY A 87 -13.10 4.20 7.31
CA GLY A 87 -13.43 5.50 6.70
C GLY A 87 -13.00 5.58 5.23
N CYS A 88 -11.81 5.09 4.89
CA CYS A 88 -11.35 4.99 3.51
C CYS A 88 -12.29 4.13 2.65
N TYR A 89 -12.75 2.99 3.15
CA TYR A 89 -13.63 2.10 2.39
C TYR A 89 -14.99 2.74 2.10
N ILE A 90 -15.60 3.38 3.11
CA ILE A 90 -16.88 4.07 2.91
C ILE A 90 -16.72 5.28 2.00
N LEU A 91 -15.57 5.98 2.07
CA LEU A 91 -15.23 7.05 1.15
C LEU A 91 -15.23 6.58 -0.31
N PHE A 92 -14.50 5.50 -0.61
CA PHE A 92 -14.40 5.02 -2.00
C PHE A 92 -15.70 4.43 -2.52
N GLN A 93 -16.53 3.84 -1.66
CA GLN A 93 -17.88 3.39 -2.04
C GLN A 93 -18.82 4.54 -2.42
N ASN A 94 -18.66 5.70 -1.79
CA ASN A 94 -19.50 6.89 -2.03
C ASN A 94 -18.88 7.91 -3.01
N ALA A 95 -17.68 7.63 -3.55
CA ALA A 95 -16.99 8.47 -4.52
C ALA A 95 -17.56 8.32 -5.95
N ASP A 96 -17.14 9.21 -6.86
CA ASP A 96 -17.60 9.19 -8.25
C ASP A 96 -16.97 8.02 -9.04
N ALA A 97 -17.74 6.95 -9.26
CA ALA A 97 -17.32 5.76 -10.00
C ALA A 97 -17.01 6.02 -11.49
N ARG A 98 -17.34 7.19 -12.04
CA ARG A 98 -16.92 7.58 -13.40
C ARG A 98 -15.41 7.84 -13.50
N LYS A 99 -14.74 8.01 -12.36
CA LYS A 99 -13.29 8.16 -12.29
C LYS A 99 -12.64 6.78 -12.32
N PRO A 100 -11.71 6.51 -13.26
CA PRO A 100 -11.12 5.18 -13.42
C PRO A 100 -10.35 4.73 -12.17
N GLU A 101 -9.75 5.66 -11.42
CA GLU A 101 -9.04 5.37 -10.18
C GLU A 101 -9.99 4.88 -9.07
N ILE A 102 -11.17 5.52 -8.94
CA ILE A 102 -12.21 5.08 -8.00
C ILE A 102 -12.78 3.73 -8.43
N ALA A 103 -13.05 3.53 -9.72
CA ALA A 103 -13.55 2.25 -10.23
C ALA A 103 -12.54 1.12 -9.97
N ALA A 104 -11.24 1.39 -10.14
CA ALA A 104 -10.18 0.42 -9.85
C ALA A 104 -10.09 0.09 -8.35
N LEU A 105 -10.22 1.09 -7.46
CA LEU A 105 -10.34 0.88 -6.01
C LEU A 105 -11.53 -0.02 -5.66
N GLN A 106 -12.71 0.29 -6.19
CA GLN A 106 -13.92 -0.49 -5.95
C GLN A 106 -13.79 -1.94 -6.44
N GLN A 107 -13.20 -2.14 -7.63
CA GLN A 107 -12.93 -3.47 -8.16
C GLN A 107 -11.91 -4.23 -7.30
N TYR A 108 -10.85 -3.57 -6.85
CA TYR A 108 -9.87 -4.16 -5.93
C TYR A 108 -10.56 -4.65 -4.66
N PHE A 109 -11.38 -3.82 -4.02
CA PHE A 109 -12.10 -4.23 -2.81
C PHE A 109 -13.08 -5.38 -3.06
N ALA A 110 -13.83 -5.37 -4.18
CA ALA A 110 -14.72 -6.48 -4.52
C ALA A 110 -13.96 -7.82 -4.64
N VAL A 111 -12.78 -7.80 -5.27
CA VAL A 111 -11.92 -8.99 -5.38
C VAL A 111 -11.35 -9.40 -4.02
N GLN A 112 -10.90 -8.44 -3.20
CA GLN A 112 -10.35 -8.75 -1.87
C GLN A 112 -11.42 -9.32 -0.93
N THR A 113 -12.62 -8.73 -0.91
CA THR A 113 -13.75 -9.28 -0.15
C THR A 113 -14.05 -10.70 -0.58
N ARG A 114 -14.07 -10.97 -1.90
CA ARG A 114 -14.30 -12.33 -2.39
C ARG A 114 -13.21 -13.31 -1.96
N LYS A 115 -11.94 -12.89 -1.96
CA LYS A 115 -10.83 -13.72 -1.44
C LYS A 115 -11.00 -14.00 0.05
N GLN A 116 -11.41 -13.01 0.83
CA GLN A 116 -11.62 -13.15 2.27
C GLN A 116 -12.79 -14.08 2.59
N GLU A 117 -13.90 -13.99 1.87
CA GLU A 117 -15.05 -14.90 2.00
C GLU A 117 -14.69 -16.36 1.71
N LEU A 118 -13.79 -16.58 0.74
CA LEU A 118 -13.31 -17.91 0.36
C LEU A 118 -12.19 -18.43 1.26
N THR A 119 -11.57 -17.55 2.05
CA THR A 119 -10.52 -17.95 2.99
C THR A 119 -11.17 -18.70 4.14
N PRO A 120 -10.89 -20.00 4.32
CA PRO A 120 -11.49 -20.74 5.42
C PRO A 120 -11.05 -20.14 6.76
N LEU A 121 -11.96 -20.12 7.73
CA LEU A 121 -11.62 -19.77 9.11
C LEU A 121 -10.46 -20.67 9.54
N ARG A 122 -9.34 -20.06 9.94
CA ARG A 122 -8.16 -20.80 10.38
C ARG A 122 -8.52 -21.61 11.61
N ALA A 123 -8.42 -22.93 11.51
CA ALA A 123 -8.58 -23.80 12.67
C ALA A 123 -7.49 -23.45 13.69
N VAL A 124 -7.89 -23.15 14.93
CA VAL A 124 -6.94 -23.01 16.03
C VAL A 124 -6.64 -24.41 16.54
N PRO A 125 -5.41 -24.92 16.38
CA PRO A 125 -5.07 -26.27 16.83
C PRO A 125 -5.18 -26.37 18.34
N THR A 126 -5.69 -27.50 18.85
CA THR A 126 -5.96 -27.69 20.29
C THR A 126 -4.71 -28.15 21.03
N ASN A 127 -3.74 -28.74 20.33
CA ASN A 127 -2.48 -29.22 20.89
C ASN A 127 -1.29 -28.95 19.96
N PHE A 128 -0.08 -29.11 20.49
CA PHE A 128 1.15 -28.82 19.74
C PHE A 128 1.39 -29.75 18.54
N ALA A 129 0.95 -31.01 18.59
CA ALA A 129 1.12 -31.93 17.48
C ALA A 129 0.27 -31.50 16.28
N GLU A 130 -1.01 -31.20 16.51
CA GLU A 130 -1.94 -30.66 15.52
C GLU A 130 -1.45 -29.32 14.96
N ALA A 131 -0.87 -28.47 15.81
CA ALA A 131 -0.29 -27.20 15.37
C ALA A 131 0.91 -27.39 14.42
N LEU A 132 1.77 -28.37 14.72
CA LEU A 132 2.94 -28.68 13.90
C LEU A 132 2.51 -29.27 12.54
N GLU A 133 1.50 -30.15 12.53
CA GLU A 133 0.93 -30.73 11.32
C GLU A 133 0.28 -29.67 10.43
N LEU A 134 -0.54 -28.78 11.01
CA LEU A 134 -1.17 -27.68 10.29
C LEU A 134 -0.12 -26.75 9.67
N ALA A 135 0.92 -26.39 10.43
CA ALA A 135 2.01 -25.56 9.91
C ALA A 135 2.76 -26.23 8.75
N ALA A 136 3.01 -27.54 8.85
CA ALA A 136 3.64 -28.32 7.79
C ALA A 136 2.77 -28.43 6.53
N GLU A 137 1.45 -28.51 6.67
CA GLU A 137 0.53 -28.42 5.54
C GLU A 137 0.52 -27.03 4.89
N GLU A 138 0.47 -25.98 5.70
CA GLU A 138 0.48 -24.60 5.20
C GLU A 138 1.75 -24.27 4.42
N ALA A 139 2.92 -24.68 4.92
CA ALA A 139 4.19 -24.52 4.21
C ALA A 139 4.17 -25.21 2.84
N ARG A 140 3.71 -26.47 2.78
CA ARG A 140 3.56 -27.21 1.51
C ARG A 140 2.58 -26.54 0.55
N ARG A 141 1.46 -26.00 1.06
CA ARG A 141 0.48 -25.27 0.24
C ARG A 141 1.07 -23.97 -0.30
N ALA A 142 1.84 -23.24 0.50
CA ALA A 142 2.51 -22.01 0.07
C ALA A 142 3.51 -22.30 -1.07
N GLU A 143 4.35 -23.32 -0.94
CA GLU A 143 5.28 -23.74 -1.99
C GLU A 143 4.54 -24.06 -3.31
N VAL A 144 3.43 -24.80 -3.24
CA VAL A 144 2.62 -25.13 -4.43
C VAL A 144 1.98 -23.89 -5.04
N LEU A 145 1.50 -22.94 -4.22
CA LEU A 145 0.94 -21.68 -4.70
C LEU A 145 2.03 -20.82 -5.37
N GLU A 146 3.23 -20.75 -4.80
CA GLU A 146 4.36 -20.04 -5.39
C GLU A 146 4.76 -20.64 -6.74
N VAL A 147 4.81 -21.97 -6.85
CA VAL A 147 5.06 -22.65 -8.14
C VAL A 147 3.97 -22.31 -9.17
N LYS A 148 2.70 -22.29 -8.77
CA LYS A 148 1.59 -21.93 -9.66
C LYS A 148 1.63 -20.46 -10.08
N VAL A 149 1.95 -19.55 -9.15
CA VAL A 149 2.12 -18.12 -9.44
C VAL A 149 3.29 -17.92 -10.41
N ALA A 150 4.41 -18.60 -10.19
CA ALA A 150 5.56 -18.56 -11.10
C ALA A 150 5.25 -19.12 -12.51
N ALA A 151 4.35 -20.11 -12.61
CA ALA A 151 3.87 -20.62 -13.90
C ALA A 151 2.88 -19.67 -14.60
N LEU A 152 2.14 -18.85 -13.84
CA LEU A 152 1.15 -17.90 -14.34
C LEU A 152 1.70 -16.50 -14.59
N THR A 153 2.89 -16.17 -14.06
CA THR A 153 3.64 -15.01 -14.54
C THR A 153 4.05 -15.31 -15.98
N PRO A 154 3.47 -14.67 -17.01
CA PRO A 154 3.99 -14.84 -18.35
C PRO A 154 5.45 -14.41 -18.31
N SER A 155 6.34 -15.26 -18.82
CA SER A 155 7.67 -14.81 -19.22
C SER A 155 7.47 -13.47 -19.92
N ALA A 156 8.12 -12.42 -19.41
CA ALA A 156 8.10 -11.09 -20.00
C ALA A 156 8.81 -11.15 -21.37
N ALA A 157 8.16 -11.80 -22.33
CA ALA A 157 8.52 -11.89 -23.72
C ALA A 157 7.48 -11.07 -24.47
N GLY A 158 7.63 -9.74 -24.37
CA GLY A 158 6.79 -8.80 -25.08
C GLY A 158 6.75 -7.40 -24.48
N GLY A 159 7.89 -6.68 -24.49
CA GLY A 159 7.89 -5.23 -24.25
C GLY A 159 9.16 -4.64 -23.65
N LEU A 160 10.09 -4.23 -24.52
CA LEU A 160 10.99 -3.07 -24.37
C LEU A 160 11.56 -2.76 -22.96
N TRP A 161 12.56 -3.52 -22.50
CA TRP A 161 13.61 -2.99 -21.61
C TRP A 161 14.94 -3.76 -21.72
N ALA A 162 15.26 -4.28 -22.90
CA ALA A 162 16.62 -4.71 -23.20
C ALA A 162 17.44 -3.51 -23.72
N PHE A 163 17.87 -2.63 -22.82
CA PHE A 163 18.97 -1.70 -23.11
C PHE A 163 20.25 -2.23 -22.48
N SER A 164 20.83 -3.26 -23.11
CA SER A 164 22.25 -3.56 -22.96
C SER A 164 22.97 -2.80 -24.08
N GLY A 165 23.31 -1.55 -23.80
CA GLY A 165 24.28 -0.79 -24.57
C GLY A 165 25.47 -0.53 -23.67
N THR A 166 26.63 -1.09 -24.01
CA THR A 166 27.91 -0.67 -23.45
C THR A 166 28.14 0.79 -23.84
N VAL A 167 27.75 1.73 -22.97
CA VAL A 167 28.13 3.13 -23.11
C VAL A 167 29.57 3.25 -22.63
N ARG A 168 30.50 3.15 -23.58
CA ARG A 168 31.88 3.62 -23.40
C ARG A 168 31.85 5.13 -23.67
N GLY A 169 31.89 5.94 -22.61
CA GLY A 169 31.91 7.39 -22.70
C GLY A 169 31.95 8.02 -21.31
N ASP A 170 33.00 8.79 -21.07
CA ASP A 170 33.38 9.43 -19.82
C ASP A 170 32.25 10.26 -19.17
N PHE A 171 32.05 10.09 -17.85
CA PHE A 171 31.30 11.03 -17.03
C PHE A 171 32.11 11.42 -15.77
N PRO A 172 32.20 12.71 -15.43
CA PRO A 172 33.05 13.21 -14.36
C PRO A 172 32.49 12.85 -12.98
N GLU A 173 33.43 12.48 -12.11
CA GLU A 173 33.25 12.03 -10.75
C GLU A 173 32.85 13.18 -9.82
N HIS A 174 31.58 13.60 -9.78
CA HIS A 174 31.04 14.26 -8.57
C HIS A 174 29.53 14.09 -8.46
N GLN A 175 29.14 13.54 -7.32
CA GLN A 175 27.78 13.40 -6.76
C GLN A 175 26.94 12.21 -7.23
N TYR A 176 27.08 11.09 -6.51
CA TYR A 176 25.93 10.24 -6.19
C TYR A 176 25.80 10.05 -4.68
N ARG A 177 24.63 10.44 -4.20
CA ARG A 177 24.14 10.39 -2.83
C ARG A 177 23.64 8.96 -2.58
N ALA A 178 24.18 8.29 -1.57
CA ALA A 178 23.81 6.93 -1.20
C ALA A 178 22.42 6.87 -0.56
N TYR A 179 21.52 6.04 -1.09
CA TYR A 179 20.57 5.23 -0.31
C TYR A 179 20.22 3.99 -1.14
N GLY A 180 20.71 2.83 -0.70
CA GLY A 180 20.45 1.55 -1.34
C GLY A 180 21.31 0.46 -0.72
N THR A 181 20.82 -0.13 0.37
CA THR A 181 21.41 -1.28 1.06
C THR A 181 21.47 -2.46 0.10
N VAL A 182 22.67 -2.87 -0.31
CA VAL A 182 22.89 -4.12 -1.01
C VAL A 182 22.87 -5.25 0.01
N ILE A 183 21.89 -6.14 -0.09
CA ILE A 183 21.89 -7.43 0.61
C ILE A 183 22.60 -8.42 -0.33
N THR A 184 23.86 -8.75 -0.05
CA THR A 184 24.51 -9.92 -0.67
C THR A 184 24.55 -11.06 0.33
N ASN A 185 23.81 -12.14 0.07
CA ASN A 185 24.03 -13.43 0.70
C ASN A 185 25.23 -14.13 0.05
N GLY A 186 26.15 -14.67 0.85
CA GLY A 186 27.24 -15.49 0.36
C GLY A 186 28.33 -15.77 1.40
N SER A 187 28.17 -16.88 2.11
CA SER A 187 29.08 -17.46 3.10
C SER A 187 30.51 -17.69 2.55
N HIS A 188 31.54 -17.24 3.28
CA HIS A 188 32.84 -17.90 3.33
C HIS A 188 33.53 -17.65 4.68
N TYR A 189 33.82 -18.76 5.38
CA TYR A 189 34.68 -18.87 6.55
C TYR A 189 36.08 -18.27 6.30
N GLY A 190 36.64 -17.60 7.31
CA GLY A 190 38.05 -17.20 7.34
C GLY A 190 38.41 -16.31 8.51
N GLU A 191 38.70 -16.91 9.66
CA GLU A 191 39.36 -16.26 10.81
C GLU A 191 40.65 -15.55 10.37
N ARG A 192 40.77 -14.24 10.66
CA ARG A 192 42.07 -13.59 10.89
C ARG A 192 41.95 -12.47 11.93
N VAL A 193 42.30 -12.88 13.15
CA VAL A 193 42.92 -12.13 14.25
C VAL A 193 43.35 -10.69 13.91
N CYS A 194 42.69 -9.70 14.52
CA CYS A 194 43.19 -8.34 14.62
C CYS A 194 44.40 -8.31 15.56
N ARG A 195 45.57 -7.94 15.04
CA ARG A 195 46.72 -7.55 15.85
C ARG A 195 46.67 -6.05 16.07
N VAL A 196 46.66 -5.66 17.34
CA VAL A 196 46.81 -4.29 17.84
C VAL A 196 48.24 -3.83 17.60
N ALA A 197 48.41 -2.67 16.97
CA ALA A 197 49.47 -1.68 17.21
C ALA A 197 49.08 -0.37 16.50
#